data_AF-A0A3B8WK37-F1
#
_entry.id   AF-A0A3B8WK37-F1
#
_cell.length_a   1.000
_cell.length_b   1.000
_cell.length_c   1.000
_cell.angle_alpha   90.00
_cell.angle_beta   90.00
_cell.angle_gamma   90.00
#
_symmetry.space_group_name_H-M   'P 1'
#
loop_
_entity.id
_entity.type
_entity.pdbx_description
1 polymer ?
#
loop_
_entity_poly.entity_id
_entity_poly.type
_entity_poly.pdbx_seq_one_letter_code
_entity_poly.pdbx_strand_id
1 'polypeptide(L)'
;VSALVRELSRLGVPVLVDRFGVGGVPFSYLKRLPFRAVRIDHSFIHNLDRHDENRFWLESVVGIAHSRGVKVYATGVETAAEYSVLCRLGIDGAMGYHLGRPFAADT
;
A
#
# COMPACT_ATOMS: atom_id res chain seq x y z
N VAL A 1 15.42 -12.11 -5.87
CA VAL A 1 14.65 -10.85 -5.64
C VAL A 1 15.56 -9.65 -5.39
N SER A 2 16.41 -9.63 -4.34
CA SER A 2 17.22 -8.45 -3.99
C SER A 2 18.12 -7.89 -5.11
N ALA A 3 18.82 -8.76 -5.86
CA ALA A 3 19.69 -8.32 -6.96
C ALA A 3 18.91 -7.61 -8.08
N LEU A 4 17.77 -8.18 -8.50
CA LEU A 4 16.89 -7.58 -9.51
C LEU A 4 16.36 -6.21 -9.07
N VAL A 5 15.85 -6.09 -7.84
CA VAL A 5 15.31 -4.81 -7.33
C VAL A 5 16.39 -3.73 -7.29
N ARG A 6 17.64 -4.10 -6.95
CA ARG A 6 18.78 -3.17 -6.97
C ARG A 6 19.14 -2.73 -8.38
N GLU A 7 19.08 -3.63 -9.35
CA GLU A 7 19.38 -3.30 -10.74
C GLU A 7 18.30 -2.41 -11.36
N LEU A 8 17.02 -2.71 -11.13
CA LEU A 8 15.91 -1.82 -11.53
C LEU A 8 16.05 -0.44 -10.89
N SER A 9 16.43 -0.39 -9.61
CA SER A 9 16.69 0.88 -8.91
C SER A 9 17.85 1.66 -9.52
N ARG A 10 18.92 1.00 -10.01
CA ARG A 10 20.03 1.66 -10.70
C ARG A 10 19.62 2.25 -12.05
N LEU A 11 18.69 1.58 -12.73
CA LEU A 11 18.08 2.06 -13.98
C LEU A 11 17.03 3.15 -13.75
N GLY A 12 16.79 3.57 -12.51
CA GLY A 12 15.78 4.58 -12.16
C GLY A 12 14.34 4.05 -12.17
N VAL A 13 14.12 2.76 -12.40
CA VAL A 13 12.79 2.14 -12.44
C VAL A 13 12.27 1.96 -11.00
N PRO A 14 11.16 2.61 -10.61
CA PRO A 14 10.61 2.48 -9.28
C PRO A 14 10.01 1.08 -9.07
N VAL A 15 10.30 0.48 -7.93
CA VAL A 15 9.73 -0.81 -7.52
C VAL A 15 8.77 -0.59 -6.35
N LEU A 16 7.67 -1.33 -6.37
CA LEU A 16 6.66 -1.36 -5.31
C LEU A 16 6.53 -2.79 -4.78
N VAL A 17 6.24 -2.96 -3.49
CA VAL A 17 5.92 -4.27 -2.89
C VAL A 17 4.40 -4.43 -2.85
N ASP A 18 3.90 -5.44 -3.56
CA ASP A 18 2.49 -5.75 -3.61
C ASP A 18 2.02 -6.65 -2.44
N ARG A 19 0.75 -6.51 -2.05
CA ARG A 19 0.09 -7.25 -0.95
C ARG A 19 0.89 -7.24 0.35
N PHE A 20 1.40 -6.08 0.73
CA PHE A 20 2.12 -5.91 1.98
C PHE A 20 1.21 -6.24 3.18
N GLY A 21 1.73 -7.01 4.15
CA GLY A 21 1.00 -7.48 5.32
C GLY A 21 0.32 -8.84 5.17
N VAL A 22 0.14 -9.35 3.94
CA VAL A 22 -0.45 -10.68 3.68
C VAL A 22 0.64 -11.72 3.41
N GLY A 23 0.48 -12.95 3.92
CA GLY A 23 1.32 -14.09 3.52
C GLY A 23 2.78 -14.00 3.94
N GLY A 24 3.10 -13.21 4.98
CA GLY A 24 4.44 -13.14 5.56
C GLY A 24 5.43 -12.23 4.84
N VAL A 25 4.98 -11.23 4.06
CA VAL A 25 5.85 -10.15 3.58
C VAL A 25 6.45 -9.44 4.79
N PRO A 26 7.73 -9.64 5.14
CA PRO A 26 8.24 -9.19 6.42
C PRO A 26 8.60 -7.70 6.35
N PHE A 27 8.42 -6.99 7.46
CA PHE A 27 8.95 -5.63 7.64
C PHE A 27 10.46 -5.53 7.33
N SER A 28 11.20 -6.64 7.39
CA SER A 28 12.62 -6.70 7.01
C SER A 28 12.89 -6.27 5.56
N TYR A 29 11.89 -6.31 4.68
CA TYR A 29 12.00 -5.84 3.30
C TYR A 29 12.19 -4.31 3.27
N LEU A 30 11.45 -3.55 4.10
CA LEU A 30 11.61 -2.10 4.28
C LEU A 30 13.03 -1.70 4.68
N LYS A 31 13.77 -2.61 5.32
CA LYS A 31 15.15 -2.37 5.74
C LYS A 31 16.19 -2.61 4.64
N ARG A 32 15.94 -3.53 3.69
CA ARG A 32 17.00 -4.13 2.85
C ARG A 32 16.88 -3.86 1.35
N LEU A 33 15.69 -3.46 0.88
CA LEU A 33 15.39 -3.32 -0.54
C LEU A 33 15.07 -1.86 -0.89
N PRO A 34 15.60 -1.32 -2.00
CA PRO A 34 15.34 0.06 -2.43
C PRO A 34 14.01 0.16 -3.20
N PHE A 35 12.89 -0.13 -2.54
CA PHE A 35 11.57 0.14 -3.12
C PHE A 35 11.04 1.51 -2.70
N ARG A 36 10.16 2.08 -3.52
CA ARG A 36 9.59 3.42 -3.30
C ARG A 36 8.20 3.39 -2.71
N ALA A 37 7.54 2.24 -2.73
CA ALA A 37 6.17 2.12 -2.28
C ALA A 37 5.80 0.70 -1.82
N VAL A 38 4.78 0.63 -0.99
CA VAL A 38 4.07 -0.60 -0.63
C VAL A 38 2.60 -0.46 -1.00
N ARG A 39 1.96 -1.57 -1.35
CA ARG A 39 0.52 -1.63 -1.58
C ARG A 39 -0.13 -2.58 -0.58
N ILE A 40 -1.07 -2.05 0.18
CA ILE A 40 -1.84 -2.77 1.17
C ILE A 40 -2.99 -3.51 0.47
N ASP A 41 -3.14 -4.77 0.84
CA ASP A 41 -4.17 -5.65 0.32
C ASP A 41 -5.55 -5.29 0.88
N HIS A 42 -6.60 -5.53 0.08
CA HIS A 42 -7.99 -5.25 0.43
C HIS A 42 -8.46 -5.89 1.76
N SER A 43 -7.86 -7.00 2.18
CA SER A 43 -8.17 -7.65 3.46
C SER A 43 -7.95 -6.75 4.69
N PHE A 44 -7.08 -5.73 4.59
CA PHE A 44 -6.88 -4.71 5.64
C PHE A 44 -7.81 -3.50 5.49
N ILE A 45 -8.45 -3.35 4.33
CA ILE A 45 -9.27 -2.19 3.96
C ILE A 45 -10.77 -2.47 4.19
N HIS A 46 -11.19 -3.73 4.00
CA HIS A 46 -12.60 -4.10 4.13
C HIS A 46 -13.14 -3.77 5.53
N ASN A 47 -14.25 -3.02 5.58
CA ASN A 47 -14.88 -2.53 6.82
C ASN A 47 -13.92 -1.74 7.74
N LEU A 48 -12.92 -1.07 7.18
CA LEU A 48 -11.91 -0.33 7.95
C LEU A 48 -12.50 0.74 8.87
N ASP A 49 -13.65 1.32 8.51
CA ASP A 49 -14.41 2.25 9.35
C ASP A 49 -14.95 1.62 10.64
N ARG A 50 -15.07 0.29 10.70
CA ARG A 50 -15.64 -0.46 11.83
C ARG A 50 -14.62 -1.34 12.58
N HIS A 51 -13.39 -1.48 12.06
CA HIS A 51 -12.35 -2.32 12.65
C HIS A 51 -11.18 -1.49 13.22
N ASP A 52 -11.22 -1.25 14.53
CA ASP A 52 -10.17 -0.50 15.24
C ASP A 52 -8.78 -1.16 15.11
N GLU A 53 -8.71 -2.49 15.12
CA GLU A 53 -7.44 -3.22 14.97
C GLU A 53 -6.81 -3.00 13.60
N ASN A 54 -7.59 -3.07 12.52
CA ASN A 54 -7.09 -2.79 11.16
C ASN A 54 -6.59 -1.35 11.05
N ARG A 55 -7.29 -0.39 11.68
CA ARG A 55 -6.85 1.02 11.72
C ARG A 55 -5.51 1.16 12.43
N PHE A 56 -5.34 0.53 13.59
CA PHE A 56 -4.08 0.56 14.34
C PHE A 56 -2.90 0.00 13.52
N TRP A 57 -3.09 -1.14 12.85
CA TRP A 57 -2.05 -1.73 12.00
C TRP A 57 -1.72 -0.85 10.80
N LEU A 58 -2.73 -0.32 10.11
CA LEU A 58 -2.53 0.59 8.98
C LEU A 58 -1.80 1.86 9.40
N GLU A 59 -2.21 2.50 10.49
CA GLU A 59 -1.54 3.69 11.04
C GLU A 59 -0.05 3.41 11.33
N SER A 60 0.23 2.26 11.96
CA SER A 60 1.61 1.83 12.25
C SER A 60 2.43 1.63 10.98
N VAL A 61 1.86 0.96 9.96
CA VAL A 61 2.54 0.73 8.67
C VAL A 61 2.81 2.05 7.96
N VAL A 62 1.85 2.97 7.95
CA VAL A 62 2.01 4.30 7.36
C VAL A 62 3.13 5.07 8.04
N GLY A 63 3.14 5.14 9.37
CA GLY A 63 4.20 5.83 10.11
C GLY A 63 5.59 5.25 9.82
N ILE A 64 5.73 3.92 9.79
CA ILE A 64 7.01 3.27 9.47
C ILE A 64 7.44 3.56 8.02
N ALA A 65 6.54 3.43 7.06
CA ALA A 65 6.83 3.63 5.64
C ALA A 65 7.25 5.09 5.36
N HIS A 66 6.47 6.05 5.84
CA HIS A 66 6.74 7.48 5.65
C HIS A 66 8.05 7.91 6.31
N SER A 67 8.41 7.35 7.48
CA SER A 67 9.71 7.61 8.12
C SER A 67 10.93 7.22 7.25
N ARG A 68 10.72 6.39 6.22
CA ARG A 68 11.72 5.95 5.25
C ARG A 68 11.52 6.52 3.86
N GLY A 69 10.58 7.47 3.68
CA GLY A 69 10.24 8.02 2.37
C GLY A 69 9.56 7.02 1.43
N VAL A 70 8.96 5.96 1.98
CA VAL A 70 8.21 4.94 1.24
C VAL A 70 6.74 5.33 1.23
N LYS A 71 6.13 5.38 0.04
CA LYS A 71 4.69 5.65 -0.12
C LYS A 71 3.84 4.43 0.20
N VAL A 72 2.61 4.65 0.65
CA VAL A 72 1.63 3.60 0.95
C VAL A 72 0.41 3.76 0.06
N TYR A 73 0.10 2.72 -0.69
CA TYR A 73 -1.11 2.64 -1.51
C TYR A 73 -2.08 1.61 -0.96
N ALA A 74 -3.38 1.84 -1.09
CA ALA A 74 -4.42 0.88 -0.70
C ALA A 74 -5.18 0.35 -1.92
N THR A 75 -5.67 -0.89 -1.83
CA THR A 75 -6.52 -1.50 -2.86
C THR A 75 -7.79 -2.08 -2.26
N GLY A 76 -8.84 -2.20 -3.07
CA GLY A 76 -10.12 -2.76 -2.64
C GLY A 76 -10.97 -1.82 -1.79
N VAL A 77 -10.90 -0.51 -2.05
CA VAL A 77 -11.82 0.46 -1.45
C VAL A 77 -13.21 0.33 -2.07
N GLU A 78 -14.19 -0.10 -1.29
CA GLU A 78 -15.56 -0.37 -1.79
C GLU A 78 -16.57 0.66 -1.30
N THR A 79 -16.25 1.40 -0.23
CA THR A 79 -17.16 2.41 0.34
C THR A 79 -16.50 3.77 0.56
N ALA A 80 -17.33 4.81 0.62
CA ALA A 80 -16.89 6.16 1.01
C ALA A 80 -16.36 6.23 2.44
N ALA A 81 -16.88 5.39 3.34
CA ALA A 81 -16.46 5.33 4.74
C ALA A 81 -15.01 4.81 4.85
N GLU A 82 -14.69 3.71 4.16
CA GLU A 82 -13.32 3.18 4.06
C GLU A 82 -12.37 4.23 3.47
N TYR A 83 -12.75 4.85 2.34
CA TYR A 83 -11.95 5.89 1.70
C TYR A 83 -11.65 7.06 2.65
N SER A 84 -12.66 7.52 3.38
CA SER A 84 -12.53 8.60 4.36
C SER A 84 -11.52 8.27 5.47
N VAL A 85 -11.49 7.01 5.94
CA VAL A 85 -10.47 6.56 6.90
C VAL A 85 -9.08 6.61 6.27
N LEU A 86 -8.91 6.11 5.05
CA LEU A 86 -7.61 6.11 4.37
C LEU A 86 -7.05 7.53 4.17
N CYS A 87 -7.91 8.50 3.84
CA CYS A 87 -7.51 9.91 3.77
C CYS A 87 -7.02 10.44 5.12
N ARG A 88 -7.72 10.12 6.22
CA ARG A 88 -7.30 10.52 7.58
C ARG A 88 -5.98 9.90 8.00
N LEU A 89 -5.73 8.65 7.60
CA LEU A 89 -4.50 7.94 7.88
C LEU A 89 -3.32 8.41 7.01
N GLY A 90 -3.54 9.30 6.04
CA GLY A 90 -2.47 9.81 5.17
C GLY A 90 -1.99 8.82 4.10
N ILE A 91 -2.86 7.91 3.65
CA ILE A 91 -2.56 6.99 2.54
C ILE A 91 -2.29 7.80 1.26
N ASP A 92 -1.19 7.51 0.56
CA ASP A 92 -0.72 8.27 -0.61
C ASP A 92 -1.57 8.07 -1.87
N GLY A 93 -2.32 6.97 -1.94
CA GLY A 93 -3.25 6.71 -3.03
C GLY A 93 -4.05 5.44 -2.82
N ALA A 94 -5.21 5.35 -3.48
CA ALA A 94 -6.11 4.22 -3.31
C ALA A 94 -6.78 3.80 -4.63
N MET A 95 -7.14 2.53 -4.72
CA MET A 95 -7.95 1.98 -5.81
C MET A 95 -9.06 1.11 -5.24
N GLY A 96 -10.20 1.09 -5.92
CA GLY A 96 -11.32 0.23 -5.59
C GLY A 96 -12.60 0.69 -6.26
N TYR A 97 -13.64 -0.14 -6.21
CA TYR A 97 -14.88 0.12 -6.94
C TYR A 97 -15.60 1.39 -6.52
N HIS A 98 -15.36 1.89 -5.31
CA HIS A 98 -15.86 3.21 -4.91
C HIS A 98 -15.22 4.35 -5.72
N LEU A 99 -13.95 4.21 -6.09
CA LEU A 99 -13.16 5.23 -6.79
C LEU A 99 -13.23 5.07 -8.31
N GLY A 100 -13.51 3.86 -8.79
CA GLY A 100 -13.64 3.55 -10.21
C GLY A 100 -13.53 2.04 -10.44
N ARG A 101 -14.32 1.53 -11.38
CA ARG A 101 -14.20 0.13 -11.81
C ARG A 101 -13.09 0.01 -12.86
N PRO A 102 -12.37 -1.12 -12.93
CA PRO A 102 -11.47 -1.40 -14.04
C PRO A 102 -12.19 -1.23 -15.38
N PHE A 103 -11.52 -0.55 -16.30
CA PHE A 103 -11.97 -0.33 -17.68
C PHE A 103 -10.84 -0.71 -18.63
N ALA A 104 -11.15 -0.90 -19.91
CA ALA A 104 -10.13 -1.18 -20.91
C ALA A 104 -9.15 0.00 -21.00
N ALA A 105 -7.86 -0.28 -21.16
CA ALA A 105 -6.90 0.78 -21.40
C ALA A 105 -7.23 1.46 -22.73
N ASP A 106 -7.19 2.79 -22.74
CA ASP A 106 -7.30 3.56 -23.98
C ASP A 106 -6.10 3.21 -24.88
N THR A 107 -6.37 2.86 -26.13
CA THR A 107 -5.35 2.57 -27.17
C THR A 107 -4.61 3.81 -27.64
#